data_AF-T1EIG0-F1
#
_entry.id   AF-T1EIG0-F1
#
_cell.length_a   1.000
_cell.length_b   1.000
_cell.length_c   1.000
_cell.angle_alpha   90.00
_cell.angle_beta   90.00
_cell.angle_gamma   90.00
#
_symmetry.space_group_name_H-M   'P 1'
#
loop_
_entity.id
_entity.type
_entity.pdbx_description
1 polymer ?
#
loop_
_entity_poly.entity_id
_entity_poly.type
_entity_poly.pdbx_seq_one_letter_code
_entity_poly.pdbx_strand_id
1 'polypeptide(L)'
;TSSELLSCLGEFLLRRCNRLRHFQTTECVAWIRSVDRALLASGWQDVPFINPANVVFLYMLVRNSVDASIVTVDELRSTVLACLYLAYSYMGNEISYPLKPFLAIARIDSDRRGRFWYRCVKVADDSSWRMLRLNSDPAYFARLFRDLKSFS
;
A
#
# COMPACT_ATOMS: atom_id res chain seq x y z
N THR A 1 2.89 5.41 -16.40
CA THR A 1 4.12 4.84 -15.78
C THR A 1 3.85 4.49 -14.33
N SER A 2 4.76 3.79 -13.62
CA SER A 2 4.57 3.53 -12.16
C SER A 2 4.47 4.83 -11.36
N SER A 3 5.21 5.87 -11.75
CA SER A 3 5.13 7.20 -11.11
C SER A 3 3.73 7.82 -11.25
N GLU A 4 3.16 7.79 -12.45
CA GLU A 4 1.80 8.28 -12.73
C GLU A 4 0.74 7.55 -11.89
N LEU A 5 0.81 6.21 -11.82
CA LEU A 5 -0.14 5.43 -11.02
C LEU A 5 -0.01 5.67 -9.51
N LEU A 6 1.21 5.92 -9.02
CA LEU A 6 1.41 6.32 -7.63
C LEU A 6 0.81 7.70 -7.35
N SER A 7 0.94 8.66 -8.27
CA SER A 7 0.25 9.96 -8.16
C SER A 7 -1.27 9.79 -8.13
N CYS A 8 -1.82 8.94 -9.01
CA CYS A 8 -3.24 8.61 -9.00
C CYS A 8 -3.69 7.98 -7.67
N LEU A 9 -2.87 7.10 -7.07
CA LEU A 9 -3.14 6.51 -5.76
C LEU A 9 -3.15 7.56 -4.65
N GLY A 10 -2.21 8.51 -4.70
CA GLY A 10 -2.19 9.65 -3.76
C GLY A 10 -3.44 10.51 -3.88
N GLU A 11 -3.87 10.82 -5.10
CA GLU A 11 -5.09 11.59 -5.38
C GLU A 11 -6.36 10.84 -4.93
N PHE A 12 -6.43 9.52 -5.18
CA PHE A 12 -7.48 8.67 -4.65
C PHE A 12 -7.60 8.78 -3.13
N LEU A 13 -6.48 8.67 -2.41
CA LEU A 13 -6.46 8.77 -0.95
C LEU A 13 -6.87 10.15 -0.46
N LEU A 14 -6.45 11.21 -1.15
CA LEU A 14 -6.82 12.59 -0.80
C LEU A 14 -8.33 12.78 -0.90
N ARG A 15 -8.96 12.29 -1.98
CA ARG A 15 -10.42 12.35 -2.15
C ARG A 15 -11.16 11.46 -1.16
N ARG A 16 -10.64 10.26 -0.88
CA ARG A 16 -11.26 9.30 0.05
C ARG A 16 -11.21 9.78 1.51
N CYS A 17 -10.09 10.37 1.92
CA CYS A 17 -9.87 10.86 3.28
C CYS A 17 -10.03 12.39 3.36
N ASN A 18 -11.18 12.89 2.91
CA ASN A 18 -11.49 14.33 2.83
C ASN A 18 -11.45 15.10 4.17
N ARG A 19 -11.35 14.40 5.31
CA ARG A 19 -11.20 14.98 6.65
C ARG A 19 -9.74 15.30 7.00
N LEU A 20 -8.76 14.77 6.26
CA LEU A 20 -7.33 15.00 6.49
C LEU A 20 -6.88 16.32 5.89
N ARG A 21 -6.98 17.40 6.67
CA ARG A 21 -6.66 18.77 6.21
C ARG A 21 -5.21 19.01 5.77
N HIS A 22 -4.27 18.15 6.18
CA HIS A 22 -2.84 18.35 5.95
C HIS A 22 -2.18 17.23 5.14
N PHE A 23 -2.95 16.29 4.61
CA PHE A 23 -2.41 15.22 3.76
C PHE A 23 -2.12 15.75 2.36
N GLN A 24 -0.93 15.48 1.84
CA GLN A 24 -0.58 15.75 0.44
C GLN A 24 -0.41 14.44 -0.34
N THR A 25 -0.82 14.45 -1.62
CA THR A 25 -0.69 13.27 -2.50
C THR A 25 0.76 12.77 -2.60
N THR A 26 1.72 13.70 -2.58
CA THR A 26 3.17 13.45 -2.61
C THR A 26 3.67 12.69 -1.38
N GLU A 27 3.02 12.82 -0.21
CA GLU A 27 3.41 12.09 0.99
C GLU A 27 3.19 10.58 0.81
N CYS A 28 2.05 10.18 0.23
CA CYS A 28 1.78 8.76 -0.04
C CYS A 28 2.85 8.16 -0.96
N VAL A 29 3.18 8.86 -2.05
CA VAL A 29 4.23 8.45 -2.99
C VAL A 29 5.57 8.31 -2.26
N ALA A 30 5.91 9.27 -1.39
CA ALA A 30 7.15 9.25 -0.62
C ALA A 30 7.21 8.07 0.36
N TRP A 31 6.13 7.73 1.05
CA TRP A 31 6.09 6.58 1.97
C TRP A 31 6.37 5.27 1.23
N ILE A 32 5.68 5.05 0.10
CA ILE A 32 5.82 3.84 -0.70
C ILE A 32 7.23 3.72 -1.29
N ARG A 33 7.74 4.81 -1.89
CA ARG A 33 9.10 4.84 -2.48
C ARG A 33 10.19 4.70 -1.43
N SER A 34 9.99 5.22 -0.22
CA SER A 34 10.96 5.11 0.87
C SER A 34 11.16 3.64 1.28
N VAL A 35 10.07 2.88 1.40
CA VAL A 35 10.14 1.43 1.71
C VAL A 35 10.90 0.67 0.61
N ASP A 36 10.51 0.86 -0.65
CA ASP A 36 11.12 0.16 -1.79
C ASP A 36 12.64 0.45 -1.90
N ARG A 37 13.02 1.72 -1.72
CA ARG A 37 14.43 2.14 -1.68
C ARG A 37 15.18 1.55 -0.48
N ALA A 38 14.56 1.50 0.70
CA ALA A 38 15.19 0.97 1.90
C ALA A 38 15.48 -0.54 1.77
N LEU A 39 14.56 -1.29 1.17
CA LEU A 39 14.72 -2.72 0.91
C LEU A 39 15.84 -2.98 -0.11
N LEU A 40 15.89 -2.22 -1.21
CA LEU A 40 16.99 -2.28 -2.19
C LEU A 40 18.34 -1.96 -1.56
N ALA A 41 18.43 -0.82 -0.85
CA ALA A 41 19.69 -0.36 -0.27
C ALA A 41 20.22 -1.30 0.83
N SER A 42 19.33 -2.06 1.47
CA SER A 42 19.68 -3.02 2.53
C SER A 42 19.88 -4.45 2.00
N GLY A 43 19.80 -4.67 0.68
CA GLY A 43 20.02 -5.99 0.05
C GLY A 43 18.89 -7.00 0.31
N TRP A 44 17.68 -6.55 0.64
CA TRP A 44 16.52 -7.44 0.84
C TRP A 44 15.79 -7.78 -0.46
N GLN A 45 16.11 -7.11 -1.56
CA GLN A 45 15.58 -7.38 -2.89
C GLN A 45 16.56 -6.88 -3.95
N ASP A 46 16.62 -7.56 -5.10
CA ASP A 46 17.51 -7.17 -6.22
C ASP A 46 16.85 -6.19 -7.20
N VAL A 47 15.51 -6.23 -7.30
CA VAL A 47 14.72 -5.44 -8.26
C VAL A 47 13.64 -4.65 -7.50
N PRO A 48 13.34 -3.40 -7.91
CA PRO A 48 12.26 -2.64 -7.29
C PRO A 48 10.92 -3.37 -7.40
N PHE A 49 10.18 -3.46 -6.29
CA PHE A 49 8.83 -4.03 -6.28
C PHE A 49 7.83 -3.13 -7.03
N ILE A 50 8.09 -1.82 -7.08
CA ILE A 50 7.16 -0.82 -7.61
C ILE A 50 7.15 -0.82 -9.15
N ASN A 51 6.20 -1.57 -9.70
CA ASN A 51 5.84 -1.58 -11.12
C ASN A 51 4.32 -1.31 -11.29
N PRO A 52 3.81 -1.10 -12.52
CA PRO A 52 2.40 -0.78 -12.73
C PRO A 52 1.43 -1.82 -12.17
N ALA A 53 1.71 -3.11 -12.31
CA ALA A 53 0.83 -4.18 -11.83
C ALA A 53 0.75 -4.19 -10.30
N ASN A 54 1.90 -4.04 -9.62
CA ASN A 54 1.98 -4.02 -8.18
C ASN A 54 1.33 -2.77 -7.57
N VAL A 55 1.35 -1.63 -8.28
CA VAL A 55 0.60 -0.43 -7.85
C VAL A 55 -0.91 -0.65 -7.96
N VAL A 56 -1.40 -1.34 -9.00
CA VAL A 56 -2.83 -1.73 -9.09
C VAL A 56 -3.22 -2.70 -7.98
N PHE A 57 -2.35 -3.68 -7.67
CA PHE A 57 -2.58 -4.61 -6.56
C PHE A 57 -2.65 -3.87 -5.22
N LEU A 58 -1.72 -2.93 -4.97
CA LEU A 58 -1.74 -2.09 -3.78
C LEU A 58 -3.01 -1.24 -3.71
N TYR A 59 -3.41 -0.62 -4.81
CA TYR A 59 -4.66 0.14 -4.91
C TYR A 59 -5.88 -0.71 -4.54
N MET A 60 -5.93 -1.97 -4.99
CA MET A 60 -7.01 -2.92 -4.65
C MET A 60 -7.12 -3.17 -3.14
N LEU A 61 -5.99 -3.31 -2.45
CA LEU A 61 -5.99 -3.44 -0.99
C LEU A 61 -6.42 -2.13 -0.31
N VAL A 62 -5.73 -1.04 -0.63
CA VAL A 62 -5.92 0.27 0.00
C VAL A 62 -7.36 0.76 -0.16
N ARG A 63 -7.99 0.58 -1.33
CA ARG A 63 -9.35 1.07 -1.57
C ARG A 63 -10.43 0.40 -0.71
N ASN A 64 -10.17 -0.82 -0.22
CA ASN A 64 -11.06 -1.58 0.66
C ASN A 64 -10.73 -1.37 2.14
N SER A 65 -9.50 -0.96 2.45
CA SER A 65 -9.02 -0.78 3.84
C SER A 65 -9.04 0.66 4.32
N VAL A 66 -9.24 1.63 3.42
CA VAL A 66 -9.26 3.06 3.72
C VAL A 66 -10.65 3.66 3.43
N ASP A 67 -11.22 4.27 4.46
CA ASP A 67 -12.50 4.99 4.39
C ASP A 67 -12.43 6.35 5.14
N ALA A 68 -13.58 7.04 5.21
CA ALA A 68 -13.70 8.38 5.78
C ALA A 68 -13.59 8.44 7.33
N SER A 69 -13.49 7.29 8.01
CA SER A 69 -13.25 7.22 9.45
C SER A 69 -11.80 7.54 9.83
N ILE A 70 -10.86 7.45 8.87
CA ILE A 70 -9.45 7.81 9.12
C ILE A 70 -9.33 9.32 9.29
N VAL A 71 -8.90 9.74 10.48
CA VAL A 71 -8.81 11.16 10.87
C VAL A 71 -7.39 11.66 11.08
N THR A 72 -6.37 10.78 11.03
CA THR A 72 -4.96 11.19 11.13
C THR A 72 -4.11 10.68 9.97
N VAL A 73 -3.09 11.45 9.60
CA VAL A 73 -2.11 11.08 8.58
C VAL A 73 -1.29 9.85 9.02
N ASP A 74 -1.02 9.71 10.32
CA ASP A 74 -0.30 8.56 10.88
C ASP A 74 -1.10 7.25 10.73
N GLU A 75 -2.41 7.30 10.97
CA GLU A 75 -3.30 6.15 10.77
C GLU A 75 -3.43 5.80 9.27
N LEU A 76 -3.56 6.80 8.40
CA LEU A 76 -3.57 6.59 6.94
C LEU A 76 -2.27 5.92 6.50
N ARG A 77 -1.12 6.48 6.90
CA ARG A 77 0.21 5.94 6.59
C ARG A 77 0.36 4.51 7.08
N SER A 78 -0.02 4.24 8.33
CA SER A 78 0.02 2.89 8.92
C SER A 78 -0.85 1.90 8.16
N THR A 79 -2.00 2.34 7.63
CA THR A 79 -2.90 1.50 6.83
C THR A 79 -2.35 1.22 5.45
N VAL A 80 -1.85 2.24 4.76
CA VAL A 80 -1.19 2.11 3.46
C VAL A 80 0.03 1.19 3.56
N LEU A 81 0.85 1.32 4.61
CA LEU A 81 2.05 0.49 4.78
C LEU A 81 1.74 -0.95 5.20
N ALA A 82 0.65 -1.20 5.92
CA ALA A 82 0.15 -2.56 6.14
C ALA A 82 -0.30 -3.21 4.83
N CYS A 83 -1.05 -2.47 3.99
CA CYS A 83 -1.42 -2.93 2.65
C CYS A 83 -0.19 -3.17 1.77
N LEU A 84 0.81 -2.28 1.84
CA LEU A 84 2.06 -2.43 1.12
C LEU A 84 2.81 -3.67 1.58
N TYR A 85 2.93 -3.91 2.88
CA TYR A 85 3.56 -5.10 3.43
C TYR A 85 2.91 -6.38 2.89
N LEU A 86 1.58 -6.47 2.91
CA LEU A 86 0.85 -7.59 2.32
C LEU A 86 1.07 -7.73 0.80
N ALA A 87 1.15 -6.61 0.08
CA ALA A 87 1.46 -6.62 -1.34
C ALA A 87 2.87 -7.19 -1.61
N TYR A 88 3.87 -6.81 -0.82
CA TYR A 88 5.21 -7.41 -0.87
C TYR A 88 5.17 -8.90 -0.52
N SER A 89 4.48 -9.28 0.56
CA SER A 89 4.38 -10.68 0.98
C SER A 89 3.67 -11.59 -0.03
N TYR A 90 2.77 -11.03 -0.86
CA TYR A 90 1.98 -11.81 -1.82
C TYR A 90 2.51 -11.75 -3.26
N MET A 91 2.88 -10.55 -3.73
CA MET A 91 3.31 -10.30 -5.12
C MET A 91 4.83 -10.15 -5.25
N GLY A 92 5.57 -10.12 -4.14
CA GLY A 92 7.02 -9.99 -4.15
C GLY A 92 7.71 -11.27 -4.61
N ASN A 93 8.90 -11.12 -5.18
CA ASN A 93 9.69 -12.25 -5.67
C ASN A 93 10.50 -12.92 -4.55
N GLU A 94 10.73 -12.20 -3.45
CA GLU A 94 11.54 -12.70 -2.34
C GLU A 94 10.69 -13.53 -1.38
N ILE A 95 11.30 -14.53 -0.76
CA ILE A 95 10.61 -15.44 0.17
C ILE A 95 10.09 -14.73 1.43
N SER A 96 10.68 -13.58 1.79
CA SER A 96 10.28 -12.80 2.97
C SER A 96 10.77 -11.36 2.90
N TYR A 97 10.10 -10.47 3.62
CA TYR A 97 10.49 -9.08 3.76
C TYR A 97 10.50 -8.66 5.23
N PRO A 98 11.48 -7.84 5.66
CA PRO A 98 11.61 -7.40 7.03
C PRO A 98 10.49 -6.42 7.39
N LEU A 99 10.00 -6.46 8.61
CA LEU A 99 8.91 -5.59 9.07
C LEU A 99 9.34 -4.11 9.24
N LYS A 100 10.61 -3.86 9.61
CA LYS A 100 11.11 -2.54 10.04
C LYS A 100 10.79 -1.40 9.06
N PRO A 101 10.98 -1.53 7.72
CA PRO A 101 10.63 -0.48 6.77
C PRO A 101 9.15 -0.07 6.77
N PHE A 102 8.25 -0.97 7.15
CA PHE A 102 6.80 -0.78 7.04
C PHE A 102 6.16 -0.17 8.31
N LEU A 103 6.88 -0.10 9.42
CA LEU A 103 6.35 0.42 10.69
C LEU A 103 6.37 1.96 10.81
N ALA A 104 6.89 2.68 9.81
CA ALA A 104 6.91 4.14 9.75
C ALA A 104 7.53 4.89 10.96
N ILE A 105 8.46 4.29 11.71
CA ILE A 105 8.96 4.86 12.97
C ILE A 105 10.45 4.62 13.22
N ALA A 106 11.07 5.54 13.98
CA ALA A 106 12.45 5.42 14.47
C ALA A 106 12.59 4.47 15.68
N ARG A 107 11.52 4.24 16.45
CA ARG A 107 11.50 3.34 17.62
C ARG A 107 10.30 2.40 17.58
N ILE A 108 10.58 1.10 17.68
CA ILE A 108 9.58 0.03 17.65
C ILE A 108 8.99 -0.16 19.05
N ASP A 109 7.71 0.14 19.21
CA ASP A 109 6.92 -0.17 20.41
C ASP A 109 6.12 -1.48 20.20
N SER A 110 5.95 -2.29 21.25
CA SER A 110 5.20 -3.55 21.22
C SER A 110 3.74 -3.35 20.83
N ASP A 111 3.12 -2.31 21.37
CA ASP A 111 1.73 -1.93 21.11
C ASP A 111 1.49 -1.55 19.64
N ARG A 112 2.38 -0.74 19.05
CA ARG A 112 2.33 -0.37 17.62
C ARG A 112 2.50 -1.57 16.70
N ARG A 113 3.42 -2.49 17.03
CA ARG A 113 3.57 -3.75 16.29
C ARG A 113 2.29 -4.58 16.34
N GLY A 114 1.67 -4.70 17.51
CA GLY A 114 0.39 -5.39 17.68
C GLY A 114 -0.69 -4.83 16.78
N ARG A 115 -0.87 -3.50 16.77
CA ARG A 115 -1.83 -2.83 15.86
C ARG A 115 -1.52 -3.05 14.38
N PHE A 116 -0.24 -3.04 14.00
CA PHE A 116 0.16 -3.30 12.62
C PHE A 116 -0.24 -4.72 12.20
N TRP A 117 0.10 -5.73 13.01
CA TRP A 117 -0.25 -7.12 12.73
C TRP A 117 -1.76 -7.35 12.69
N TYR A 118 -2.50 -6.79 13.64
CA TYR A 118 -3.96 -6.83 13.63
C TYR A 118 -4.53 -6.29 12.31
N ARG A 119 -3.98 -5.17 11.81
CA ARG A 119 -4.39 -4.60 10.53
C ARG A 119 -4.04 -5.52 9.36
N CYS A 120 -2.84 -6.11 9.33
CA CYS A 120 -2.46 -7.07 8.29
C CYS A 120 -3.42 -8.26 8.22
N VAL A 121 -3.75 -8.86 9.38
CA VAL A 121 -4.70 -9.98 9.46
C VAL A 121 -6.07 -9.56 8.94
N LYS A 122 -6.59 -8.41 9.39
CA LYS A 122 -7.89 -7.89 8.94
C LYS A 122 -7.92 -7.65 7.43
N VAL A 123 -6.91 -6.98 6.87
CA VAL A 123 -6.83 -6.71 5.43
C VAL A 123 -6.76 -8.02 4.62
N ALA A 124 -5.99 -8.99 5.09
CA ALA A 124 -5.88 -10.30 4.45
C ALA A 124 -7.21 -11.06 4.47
N ASP A 125 -7.91 -11.08 5.61
CA ASP A 125 -9.22 -11.71 5.74
C ASP A 125 -10.25 -11.08 4.78
N ASP A 126 -10.33 -9.74 4.78
CA ASP A 126 -11.28 -8.98 3.97
C ASP A 126 -10.99 -9.04 2.47
N SER A 127 -9.73 -9.24 2.06
CA SER A 127 -9.27 -9.07 0.68
C SER A 127 -8.63 -10.29 0.01
N SER A 128 -8.39 -11.38 0.72
CA SER A 128 -7.72 -12.60 0.20
C SER A 128 -8.31 -13.09 -1.13
N TRP A 129 -9.64 -13.15 -1.23
CA TRP A 129 -10.31 -13.58 -2.46
C TRP A 129 -10.09 -12.60 -3.63
N ARG A 130 -9.98 -11.30 -3.36
CA ARG A 130 -9.69 -10.28 -4.39
C ARG A 130 -8.22 -10.31 -4.80
N MET A 131 -7.31 -10.62 -3.87
CA MET A 131 -5.88 -10.80 -4.15
C MET A 131 -5.68 -11.94 -5.16
N LEU A 132 -6.34 -13.09 -4.95
CA LEU A 132 -6.34 -14.19 -5.90
C LEU A 132 -7.02 -13.82 -7.21
N ARG A 133 -8.22 -13.21 -7.14
CA ARG A 133 -8.99 -12.81 -8.33
C ARG A 133 -8.23 -11.83 -9.22
N LEU A 134 -7.48 -10.89 -8.65
CA LEU A 134 -6.68 -9.94 -9.44
C LEU A 134 -5.68 -10.65 -10.36
N ASN A 135 -5.12 -11.76 -9.90
CA ASN A 135 -4.14 -12.55 -10.63
C ASN A 135 -4.77 -13.52 -11.64
N SER A 136 -6.01 -13.96 -11.41
CA SER A 136 -6.69 -14.94 -12.27
C SER A 136 -7.71 -14.35 -13.26
N ASP A 137 -8.18 -13.12 -13.06
CA ASP A 137 -9.18 -12.44 -13.89
C ASP A 137 -8.58 -11.16 -14.53
N PRO A 138 -8.06 -11.24 -15.78
CA PRO A 138 -7.50 -10.08 -16.48
C PRO A 138 -8.48 -8.93 -16.66
N ALA A 139 -9.78 -9.23 -16.77
CA ALA A 139 -10.80 -8.20 -16.88
C ALA A 139 -10.98 -7.44 -15.56
N TYR A 140 -10.85 -8.12 -14.42
CA TYR A 140 -10.84 -7.48 -13.10
C TYR A 140 -9.62 -6.58 -12.91
N PHE A 141 -8.42 -7.06 -13.29
CA PHE A 141 -7.22 -6.22 -13.31
C PHE A 141 -7.41 -4.97 -14.18
N ALA A 142 -7.88 -5.15 -15.43
CA ALA A 142 -8.07 -4.04 -16.35
C ALA A 142 -9.11 -3.01 -15.86
N ARG A 143 -10.17 -3.47 -15.16
CA ARG A 143 -11.13 -2.58 -14.50
C ARG A 143 -10.46 -1.74 -13.41
N LEU A 144 -9.69 -2.35 -12.51
CA LEU A 144 -8.99 -1.65 -11.43
C LEU A 144 -7.89 -0.71 -11.94
N PHE A 145 -7.19 -1.09 -13.01
CA PHE A 145 -6.23 -0.22 -13.66
C PHE A 145 -6.89 1.04 -14.22
N ARG A 146 -8.05 0.91 -14.89
CA ARG A 146 -8.83 2.06 -15.39
C ARG A 146 -9.41 2.90 -14.25
N ASP A 147 -9.93 2.25 -13.20
CA ASP A 147 -10.44 2.91 -11.99
C ASP A 147 -9.34 3.78 -11.36
N LEU A 148 -8.15 3.21 -11.15
CA LEU A 148 -7.00 3.96 -10.63
C LEU A 148 -6.60 5.12 -11.55
N LYS A 149 -6.54 4.92 -12.88
CA LYS A 149 -6.21 5.98 -13.82
C LYS A 149 -7.21 7.13 -13.86
N SER A 150 -8.45 6.93 -13.40
CA SER A 150 -9.45 8.01 -13.34
C SER A 150 -9.13 9.10 -12.30
N PHE A 151 -8.14 8.85 -11.42
CA PHE A 151 -7.63 9.80 -10.44
C PHE A 151 -6.39 10.57 -10.93
N SER A 152 -6.07 10.50 -12.22
CA SER A 152 -5.04 11.35 -12.84
C SER A 152 -5.48 12.81 -12.97
#